data_AF-A0A417EWE0-F1
#
_entry.id   AF-A0A417EWE0-F1
#
_cell.length_a   1.000
_cell.length_b   1.000
_cell.length_c   1.000
_cell.angle_alpha   90.00
_cell.angle_beta   90.00
_cell.angle_gamma   90.00
#
_symmetry.space_group_name_H-M   'P 1'
#
loop_
_entity.id
_entity.type
_entity.pdbx_description
1 polymer ?
#
loop_
_entity_poly.entity_id
_entity_poly.type
_entity_poly.pdbx_seq_one_letter_code
_entity_poly.pdbx_strand_id
1 'polypeptide(L)'
;MHITDWLEILGEHFPLVVIGCVEALLAVALLCAALRNRGQCADKKRSALRRADEILLYNMDRQSNDVCLVMRRRDLLPLCAAGDMQSLLGVTFEQLRQDVMLLADALEDGQNGVSVWKKYRAWDGAQPFEIVLRTKNGEWVQTQGLDPFTQSAAY
;
A
#
# COMPACT_ATOMS: atom_id res chain seq x y z
N MET A 1 -61.35 -13.91 31.27
CA MET A 1 -61.01 -13.89 29.83
C MET A 1 -59.96 -12.80 29.67
N HIS A 2 -58.68 -13.18 29.72
CA HIS A 2 -57.57 -12.20 29.66
C HIS A 2 -56.16 -12.81 29.51
N ILE A 3 -55.99 -14.14 29.51
CA ILE A 3 -54.68 -14.80 29.33
C ILE A 3 -54.56 -15.41 27.92
N THR A 4 -55.68 -15.88 27.37
CA THR A 4 -55.77 -16.47 26.03
C THR A 4 -55.56 -15.43 24.93
N ASP A 5 -56.10 -14.22 25.10
CA ASP A 5 -56.00 -13.14 24.11
C ASP A 5 -54.54 -12.64 23.95
N TRP A 6 -53.75 -12.69 25.03
CA TRP A 6 -52.33 -12.36 24.99
C TRP A 6 -51.49 -13.43 24.31
N LEU A 7 -51.85 -14.71 24.42
CA LEU A 7 -51.16 -15.80 23.73
C LEU A 7 -51.44 -15.80 22.22
N GLU A 8 -52.64 -15.41 21.81
CA GLU A 8 -53.04 -15.37 20.40
C GLU A 8 -52.34 -14.21 19.65
N ILE A 9 -52.21 -13.05 20.29
CA ILE A 9 -51.43 -11.90 19.78
C ILE A 9 -49.92 -12.19 19.73
N LEU A 10 -49.37 -12.97 20.69
CA LEU A 10 -47.96 -13.35 20.70
C LEU A 10 -47.62 -14.41 19.64
N GLY A 11 -48.58 -15.29 19.33
CA GLY A 11 -48.42 -16.35 18.34
C GLY A 11 -48.38 -15.85 16.89
N GLU A 12 -49.12 -14.78 16.57
CA GLU A 12 -49.22 -14.26 15.19
C GLU A 12 -47.95 -13.53 14.72
N HIS A 13 -47.22 -12.89 15.65
CA HIS A 13 -46.01 -12.12 15.34
C HIS A 13 -44.70 -12.79 15.78
N PHE A 14 -44.77 -13.97 16.41
CA PHE A 14 -43.59 -14.77 16.76
C PHE A 14 -42.59 -14.98 15.61
N PRO A 15 -43.02 -15.31 14.37
CA PRO A 15 -42.07 -15.45 13.25
C PRO A 15 -41.37 -14.12 12.89
N LEU A 16 -42.05 -12.98 13.00
CA LEU A 16 -41.44 -11.65 12.76
C LEU A 16 -40.40 -11.31 13.83
N VAL A 17 -40.66 -11.68 15.09
CA VAL A 17 -39.69 -11.51 16.19
C VAL A 17 -38.45 -12.37 15.96
N VAL A 18 -38.63 -13.63 15.55
CA VAL A 18 -37.51 -14.53 15.25
C VAL A 18 -36.69 -14.02 14.05
N ILE A 19 -37.34 -13.58 12.98
CA ILE A 19 -36.68 -12.98 11.81
C ILE A 19 -35.88 -11.74 12.24
N GLY A 20 -36.47 -10.85 13.04
CA GLY A 20 -35.78 -9.68 13.57
C GLY A 20 -34.57 -10.02 14.44
N CYS A 21 -34.64 -11.08 15.25
CA CYS A 21 -33.49 -11.56 16.02
C CYS A 21 -32.36 -12.09 15.13
N VAL A 22 -32.69 -12.87 14.10
CA VAL A 22 -31.70 -13.38 13.14
C VAL A 22 -31.03 -12.23 12.39
N GLU A 23 -31.81 -11.23 11.96
CA GLU A 23 -31.31 -10.07 11.23
C GLU A 23 -30.44 -9.17 12.11
N ALA A 24 -30.81 -8.97 13.37
CA ALA A 24 -29.98 -8.28 14.36
C ALA A 24 -28.64 -9.01 14.60
N LEU A 25 -28.67 -10.34 14.73
CA LEU A 25 -27.44 -11.15 14.87
C LEU A 25 -26.56 -11.04 13.62
N LEU A 26 -27.16 -11.05 12.42
CA LEU A 26 -26.43 -10.89 11.17
C LEU A 26 -25.80 -9.50 11.05
N ALA A 27 -26.53 -8.46 11.42
CA ALA A 27 -26.02 -7.09 11.44
C ALA A 27 -24.84 -6.93 12.40
N VAL A 28 -24.92 -7.52 13.60
CA VAL A 28 -23.82 -7.54 14.57
C VAL A 28 -22.62 -8.32 14.01
N ALA A 29 -22.84 -9.49 13.40
CA ALA A 29 -21.77 -10.28 12.79
C ALA A 29 -21.04 -9.51 11.68
N LEU A 30 -21.79 -8.85 10.79
CA LEU A 30 -21.23 -7.99 9.73
C LEU A 30 -20.50 -6.78 10.31
N LEU A 31 -21.02 -6.15 11.36
CA LEU A 31 -20.36 -5.04 12.04
C LEU A 31 -19.04 -5.49 12.68
N CYS A 32 -19.03 -6.64 13.37
CA CYS A 32 -17.82 -7.24 13.94
C CYS A 32 -16.79 -7.56 12.85
N ALA A 33 -17.21 -8.14 11.72
CA ALA A 33 -16.33 -8.42 10.59
C ALA A 33 -15.76 -7.13 9.98
N ALA A 34 -16.59 -6.10 9.82
CA ALA A 34 -16.15 -4.79 9.30
C ALA A 34 -15.12 -4.12 10.22
N LEU A 35 -15.34 -4.15 11.54
CA LEU A 35 -14.39 -3.62 12.53
C LEU A 35 -13.07 -4.41 12.52
N ARG A 36 -13.14 -5.75 12.44
CA ARG A 36 -11.94 -6.61 12.40
C ARG A 36 -11.14 -6.38 11.12
N ASN A 37 -11.80 -6.24 9.97
CA ASN A 37 -11.15 -5.94 8.69
C ASN A 37 -10.50 -4.55 8.68
N ARG A 38 -11.13 -3.55 9.31
CA ARG A 38 -10.53 -2.21 9.47
C ARG A 38 -9.28 -2.26 10.35
N GLY A 39 -9.33 -3.01 11.45
CA GLY A 39 -8.17 -3.22 12.34
C GLY A 39 -7.02 -3.93 11.63
N GLN A 40 -7.28 -5.03 10.93
CA GLN A 40 -6.25 -5.75 10.15
C GLN A 40 -5.65 -4.90 9.03
N CYS A 41 -6.45 -4.09 8.34
CA CYS A 41 -5.96 -3.18 7.31
C CYS A 41 -5.09 -2.05 7.89
N ALA A 42 -5.45 -1.52 9.05
CA ALA A 42 -4.66 -0.50 9.74
C ALA A 42 -3.33 -1.07 10.27
N ASP A 43 -3.37 -2.26 10.86
CA ASP A 43 -2.18 -2.94 11.38
C ASP A 43 -1.21 -3.32 10.26
N LYS A 44 -1.71 -3.87 9.15
CA LYS A 44 -0.90 -4.16 7.96
C LYS A 44 -0.23 -2.92 7.38
N LYS A 45 -0.92 -1.78 7.36
CA LYS A 45 -0.33 -0.50 6.91
C LYS A 45 0.76 0.00 7.85
N ARG A 46 0.56 -0.14 9.17
CA ARG A 46 1.51 0.30 10.18
C ARG A 46 2.78 -0.56 10.17
N SER A 47 2.64 -1.88 10.02
CA SER A 47 3.77 -2.79 9.85
C SER A 47 4.49 -2.58 8.52
N ALA A 48 3.78 -2.27 7.44
CA ALA A 48 4.38 -1.84 6.16
C ALA A 48 5.33 -0.66 6.35
N LEU A 49 4.81 0.39 6.99
CA LEU A 49 5.53 1.64 7.15
C LEU A 49 6.76 1.44 8.01
N ARG A 50 6.64 0.69 9.12
CA ARG A 50 7.77 0.39 10.01
C ARG A 50 8.86 -0.42 9.32
N ARG A 51 8.48 -1.42 8.50
CA ARG A 51 9.46 -2.24 7.77
C ARG A 51 10.10 -1.48 6.60
N ALA A 52 9.34 -0.61 5.94
CA ALA A 52 9.89 0.31 4.95
C ALA A 52 10.87 1.31 5.59
N ASP A 53 10.57 1.80 6.80
CA ASP A 53 11.45 2.66 7.60
C ASP A 53 12.76 1.91 7.97
N GLU A 54 12.66 0.65 8.40
CA GLU A 54 13.82 -0.22 8.64
C GLU A 54 14.68 -0.43 7.39
N ILE A 55 14.07 -0.66 6.22
CA ILE A 55 14.79 -0.79 4.94
C ILE A 55 15.46 0.53 4.56
N LEU A 56 14.78 1.67 4.71
CA LEU A 56 15.39 2.97 4.44
C LEU A 56 16.56 3.25 5.38
N LEU A 57 16.39 3.03 6.68
CA LEU A 57 17.43 3.19 7.70
C LEU A 57 18.63 2.27 7.42
N TYR A 58 18.37 1.01 7.06
CA TYR A 58 19.42 0.06 6.69
C TYR A 58 20.23 0.53 5.48
N ASN A 59 19.55 1.02 4.44
CA ASN A 59 20.20 1.55 3.23
C ASN A 59 20.89 2.91 3.46
N MET A 60 20.49 3.69 4.48
CA MET A 60 21.18 4.93 4.85
C MET A 60 22.47 4.69 5.66
N ASP A 61 22.51 3.62 6.46
CA ASP A 61 23.69 3.26 7.28
C ASP A 61 24.86 2.78 6.41
N ARG A 62 24.54 2.09 5.31
CA ARG A 62 25.47 1.90 4.19
C ARG A 62 25.55 3.21 3.42
N GLN A 63 26.70 3.90 3.41
CA GLN A 63 26.99 5.06 2.55
C GLN A 63 27.01 4.71 1.04
N SER A 64 25.98 4.04 0.54
CA SER A 64 25.85 3.67 -0.86
C SER A 64 25.35 4.87 -1.67
N ASN A 65 25.80 5.01 -2.92
CA ASN A 65 25.29 5.99 -3.88
C ASN A 65 23.87 5.63 -4.37
N ASP A 66 23.08 4.96 -3.53
CA ASP A 66 21.77 4.44 -3.84
C ASP A 66 20.69 5.39 -3.33
N VAL A 67 19.65 5.53 -4.13
CA VAL A 67 18.43 6.25 -3.76
C VAL A 67 17.34 5.21 -3.54
N CYS A 68 16.75 5.22 -2.35
CA CYS A 68 15.62 4.36 -2.02
C CYS A 68 14.35 5.20 -1.92
N LEU A 69 13.28 4.73 -2.56
CA LEU A 69 11.98 5.39 -2.59
C LEU A 69 10.90 4.42 -2.12
N VAL A 70 10.16 4.82 -1.10
CA VAL A 70 8.99 4.06 -0.65
C VAL A 70 7.77 4.67 -1.31
N MET A 71 7.15 3.92 -2.21
CA MET A 71 6.04 4.39 -3.03
C MET A 71 4.72 3.81 -2.55
N ARG A 72 3.68 4.65 -2.58
CA ARG A 72 2.31 4.18 -2.34
C ARG A 72 1.72 3.65 -3.63
N ARG A 73 1.40 2.34 -3.67
CA ARG A 73 0.91 1.67 -4.88
C ARG A 73 -0.38 2.28 -5.49
N ARG A 74 -1.24 2.91 -4.70
CA ARG A 74 -2.54 3.43 -5.20
C ARG A 74 -2.39 4.63 -6.15
N ASP A 75 -1.49 5.55 -5.83
CA ASP A 75 -1.33 6.86 -6.47
C ASP A 75 0.10 7.09 -6.97
N LEU A 76 0.99 6.11 -6.76
CA LEU A 76 2.42 6.14 -7.11
C LEU A 76 3.19 7.28 -6.44
N LEU A 77 2.60 7.93 -5.43
CA LEU A 77 3.28 9.02 -4.74
C LEU A 77 4.33 8.48 -3.78
N PRO A 78 5.52 9.12 -3.74
CA PRO A 78 6.52 8.80 -2.75
C PRO A 78 6.04 9.18 -1.34
N LEU A 79 6.20 8.25 -0.41
CA LEU A 79 5.94 8.45 1.02
C LEU A 79 7.18 8.99 1.72
N CYS A 80 8.32 8.39 1.40
CA CYS A 80 9.63 8.74 1.93
C CYS A 80 10.71 8.35 0.92
N ALA A 81 11.86 9.00 1.06
CA ALA A 81 13.04 8.71 0.29
C ALA A 81 14.27 8.73 1.20
N ALA A 82 15.28 7.95 0.81
CA ALA A 82 16.61 7.95 1.39
C ALA A 82 17.65 8.07 0.27
N GLY A 83 18.81 8.64 0.60
CA GLY A 83 19.89 8.90 -0.36
C GLY A 83 19.78 10.25 -1.08
N ASP A 84 20.79 10.57 -1.88
CA ASP A 84 20.88 11.85 -2.60
C ASP A 84 20.25 11.76 -4.00
N MET A 85 18.95 12.03 -4.06
CA MET A 85 18.20 12.10 -5.32
C MET A 85 18.67 13.23 -6.23
N GLN A 86 19.14 14.35 -5.66
CA GLN A 86 19.47 15.51 -6.47
C GLN A 86 20.74 15.25 -7.26
N SER A 87 21.72 14.60 -6.65
CA SER A 87 22.95 14.20 -7.34
C SER A 87 22.69 13.08 -8.36
N LEU A 88 21.93 12.04 -8.00
CA LEU A 88 21.75 10.86 -8.86
C LEU A 88 20.73 11.07 -10.01
N LEU A 89 19.63 11.77 -9.72
CA LEU A 89 18.48 11.88 -10.62
C LEU A 89 18.20 13.33 -11.04
N GLY A 90 18.88 14.32 -10.44
CA GLY A 90 18.64 15.74 -10.75
C GLY A 90 17.31 16.27 -10.21
N VAL A 91 16.59 15.50 -9.39
CA VAL A 91 15.28 15.85 -8.84
C VAL A 91 15.31 15.82 -7.33
N THR A 92 14.59 16.73 -6.69
CA THR A 92 14.43 16.73 -5.23
C THR A 92 13.20 15.89 -4.82
N PHE A 93 13.20 15.41 -3.57
CA PHE A 93 12.04 14.69 -3.02
C PHE A 93 10.74 15.50 -3.12
N GLU A 94 10.80 16.80 -2.84
CA GLU A 94 9.63 17.68 -2.82
C GLU A 94 9.04 17.87 -4.21
N GLN A 95 9.91 18.05 -5.22
CA GLN A 95 9.49 18.09 -6.61
C GLN A 95 8.85 16.76 -7.03
N LEU A 96 9.48 15.63 -6.68
CA LEU A 96 8.95 14.31 -7.01
C LEU A 96 7.60 14.01 -6.33
N ARG A 97 7.40 14.52 -5.11
CA ARG A 97 6.14 14.40 -4.37
C ARG A 97 5.02 15.21 -5.01
N GLN A 98 5.34 16.33 -5.65
CA GLN A 98 4.38 17.16 -6.38
C GLN A 98 4.06 16.57 -7.76
N ASP A 99 5.08 16.03 -8.43
CA ASP A 99 4.93 15.43 -9.74
C ASP A 99 5.84 14.19 -9.90
N VAL A 100 5.21 13.03 -9.83
CA VAL A 100 5.91 11.74 -9.99
C VAL A 100 6.45 11.53 -11.41
N MET A 101 5.91 12.25 -12.41
CA MET A 101 6.37 12.15 -13.80
C MET A 101 7.77 12.74 -13.97
N LEU A 102 8.24 13.58 -13.03
CA LEU A 102 9.60 14.10 -13.03
C LEU A 102 10.67 13.00 -12.97
N LEU A 103 10.34 11.84 -12.39
CA LEU A 103 11.22 10.66 -12.41
C LEU A 103 11.35 10.07 -13.82
N ALA A 104 10.28 10.09 -14.62
CA ALA A 104 10.34 9.66 -16.02
C ALA A 104 11.13 10.67 -16.86
N ASP A 105 10.97 11.96 -16.56
CA ASP A 105 11.74 13.03 -17.19
C ASP A 105 13.21 13.06 -16.75
N ALA A 106 13.58 12.48 -15.60
CA ALA A 106 14.98 12.36 -15.18
C ALA A 106 15.77 11.36 -16.05
N LEU A 107 15.07 10.50 -16.80
CA LEU A 107 15.67 9.48 -17.66
C LEU A 107 15.93 10.04 -19.06
N GLU A 108 16.96 9.51 -19.73
CA GLU A 108 17.34 9.91 -21.10
C GLU A 108 16.20 9.65 -22.09
N ASP A 109 15.48 8.55 -21.90
CA ASP A 109 14.29 8.19 -22.66
C ASP A 109 13.05 8.18 -21.75
N GLY A 110 12.19 9.19 -21.91
CA GLY A 110 10.93 9.30 -21.17
C GLY A 110 9.97 8.12 -21.40
N GLN A 111 10.04 7.43 -22.55
CA GLN A 111 9.25 6.22 -22.79
C GLN A 111 9.71 5.07 -21.90
N ASN A 112 11.01 4.99 -21.60
CA ASN A 112 11.54 4.02 -20.64
C ASN A 112 11.05 4.33 -19.23
N GLY A 113 10.97 5.60 -18.84
CA GLY A 113 10.36 6.00 -17.57
C GLY A 113 8.89 5.56 -17.44
N VAL A 114 8.09 5.77 -18.48
CA VAL A 114 6.70 5.29 -18.52
C VAL A 114 6.63 3.76 -18.45
N SER A 115 7.57 3.05 -19.08
CA SER A 115 7.67 1.58 -19.02
C SER A 115 7.95 1.07 -17.60
N VAL A 116 8.83 1.75 -16.85
CA VAL A 116 9.12 1.44 -15.44
C VAL A 116 7.86 1.57 -14.60
N TRP A 117 7.09 2.65 -14.77
CA TRP A 117 5.83 2.83 -14.05
C TRP A 117 4.79 1.77 -14.38
N LYS A 118 4.69 1.36 -15.66
CA LYS A 118 3.81 0.27 -16.07
C LYS A 118 4.22 -1.04 -15.42
N LYS A 119 5.51 -1.36 -15.40
CA LYS A 119 6.06 -2.56 -14.76
C LYS A 119 5.80 -2.54 -13.25
N TYR A 120 6.11 -1.44 -12.57
CA TYR A 120 5.85 -1.28 -11.13
C TYR A 120 4.36 -1.39 -10.78
N ARG A 121 3.46 -0.85 -11.61
CA ARG A 121 2.00 -0.94 -11.37
C ARG A 121 1.49 -2.38 -11.54
N ALA A 122 1.95 -3.07 -12.58
CA ALA A 122 1.59 -4.46 -12.87
C ALA A 122 2.23 -5.46 -11.90
N TRP A 123 3.32 -5.07 -11.24
CA TRP A 123 4.07 -5.91 -10.34
C TRP A 123 3.27 -6.29 -9.09
N ASP A 124 3.18 -7.59 -8.81
CA ASP A 124 2.38 -8.16 -7.74
C ASP A 124 3.08 -8.17 -6.36
N GLY A 125 4.39 -7.87 -6.30
CA GLY A 125 5.19 -7.91 -5.08
C GLY A 125 5.80 -9.29 -4.79
N ALA A 126 5.62 -10.29 -5.66
CA ALA A 126 6.06 -11.65 -5.41
C ALA A 126 7.57 -11.87 -5.61
N GLN A 127 8.13 -11.31 -6.69
CA GLN A 127 9.56 -11.37 -6.99
C GLN A 127 10.12 -9.99 -7.29
N PRO A 128 11.36 -9.68 -6.89
CA PRO A 128 11.92 -8.38 -7.20
C PRO A 128 12.08 -8.26 -8.72
N PHE A 129 11.87 -7.07 -9.24
CA PHE A 129 12.20 -6.81 -10.64
C PHE A 129 13.33 -5.80 -10.70
N GLU A 130 14.18 -5.97 -11.70
CA GLU A 130 15.27 -5.04 -11.98
C GLU A 130 15.06 -4.42 -13.36
N ILE A 131 15.48 -3.17 -13.49
CA ILE A 131 15.56 -2.47 -14.77
C ILE A 131 16.70 -1.45 -14.71
N VAL A 132 17.59 -1.53 -15.70
CA VAL A 132 18.72 -0.62 -15.84
C VAL A 132 18.33 0.46 -16.84
N LEU A 133 18.53 1.71 -16.46
CA LEU A 133 18.10 2.87 -17.21
C LEU A 133 19.23 3.88 -17.25
N ARG A 134 19.22 4.73 -18.27
CA ARG A 134 20.18 5.83 -18.38
C ARG A 134 19.51 7.14 -17.98
N THR A 135 20.16 7.89 -17.09
CA THR A 135 19.69 9.22 -16.67
C THR A 135 20.06 10.25 -17.73
N LYS A 136 19.40 11.41 -17.71
CA LYS A 136 19.78 12.56 -18.57
C LYS A 136 21.20 13.05 -18.33
N ASN A 137 21.76 12.77 -17.16
CA ASN A 137 23.14 13.10 -16.82
C ASN A 137 24.15 12.13 -17.45
N GLY A 138 23.68 11.11 -18.18
CA GLY A 138 24.49 10.11 -18.86
C GLY A 138 24.90 8.92 -18.01
N GLU A 139 24.48 8.88 -16.73
CA GLU A 139 24.76 7.82 -15.78
C GLU A 139 23.83 6.63 -15.94
N TRP A 140 24.33 5.43 -15.69
CA TRP A 140 23.53 4.21 -15.67
C TRP A 140 23.06 3.93 -14.25
N VAL A 141 21.74 3.87 -14.07
CA VAL A 141 21.11 3.56 -12.78
C VAL A 141 20.39 2.22 -12.87
N GLN A 142 20.65 1.36 -11.89
CA GLN A 142 19.90 0.13 -11.71
C GLN A 142 18.74 0.41 -10.74
N THR A 143 17.52 0.19 -11.20
CA THR A 143 16.32 0.35 -10.37
C THR A 143 15.73 -1.01 -10.05
N GLN A 144 15.40 -1.21 -8.78
CA GLN A 144 14.85 -2.47 -8.28
C GLN A 144 13.55 -2.24 -7.52
N GLY A 145 12.54 -3.07 -7.78
CA GLY A 145 11.30 -3.10 -7.02
C GLY A 145 11.37 -4.15 -5.91
N LEU A 146 11.26 -3.73 -4.64
CA LEU A 146 11.35 -4.59 -3.46
C LEU A 146 10.07 -4.50 -2.63
N ASP A 147 9.46 -5.65 -2.31
CA ASP A 147 8.25 -5.69 -1.51
C ASP A 147 8.68 -5.87 -0.05
N PRO A 148 8.39 -4.87 0.80
CA PRO A 148 8.89 -4.86 2.17
C PRO A 148 8.25 -5.97 3.02
N PHE A 149 7.24 -6.71 2.55
CA PHE A 149 6.61 -7.81 3.27
C PHE A 149 7.17 -9.18 2.89
N THR A 150 7.53 -9.40 1.63
CA THR A 150 8.02 -10.71 1.15
C THR A 150 9.52 -10.88 1.26
N GLN A 151 10.31 -9.80 1.26
CA GLN A 151 11.78 -9.90 1.36
C GLN A 151 12.31 -9.39 2.70
N SER A 152 13.17 -10.20 3.32
CA SER A 152 14.08 -9.76 4.37
C SER A 152 15.17 -8.94 3.70
N ALA A 153 15.54 -7.80 4.27
CA ALA A 153 16.76 -7.08 3.88
C ALA A 153 17.96 -8.01 4.12
N ALA A 154 18.30 -8.79 3.11
CA ALA A 154 19.41 -9.72 3.10
C ALA A 154 20.16 -9.50 1.79
N TYR A 155 20.84 -8.36 1.72
CA TYR A 155 21.89 -8.03 0.75
C TYR A 155 22.95 -7.17 1.45
#